data_AF-A0A1V4ZTI8-F1
#
_entry.id   AF-A0A1V4ZTI8-F1
#
_cell.length_a   1.000
_cell.length_b   1.000
_cell.length_c   1.000
_cell.angle_alpha   90.00
_cell.angle_beta   90.00
_cell.angle_gamma   90.00
#
_symmetry.space_group_name_H-M   'P 1'
#
loop_
_entity.id
_entity.type
_entity.pdbx_description
1 polymer ?
#
loop_
_entity_poly.entity_id
_entity_poly.type
_entity_poly.pdbx_seq_one_letter_code
_entity_poly.pdbx_strand_id
1 'polypeptide(L)'
;MDHSYEEIRKATLDILSGRERSSFTPNQFVHLRIGVAEVLHKRDGTTTHPGQREPQLTQNDQDLFQEVFWDLFRQNIITLGTSGDPNAAYPWFRVSSFGKKALANDDVYFFHDLTSYEKIIRENIPDIDEITLFYLKEAMQAFIVGCRLSSAVMLGVALEYSLDILYEVINQNGAYSAHFQSVSKEPTLFRKFNKFKQKLNEKKSELPKELREDLDINLDMIVSLIRNYRNESGHPTGAVISREQCYVNLQLFIPCCKKIYELMAYYR
;
A
#
# COMPACT_ATOMS: atom_id res chain seq x y z
N MET A 1 -26.39 -4.35 15.45
CA MET A 1 -24.99 -4.39 15.92
C MET A 1 -24.25 -3.37 15.08
N ASP A 2 -23.31 -2.61 15.64
CA ASP A 2 -22.54 -1.66 14.83
C ASP A 2 -21.43 -2.42 14.10
N HIS A 3 -21.17 -2.03 12.86
CA HIS A 3 -20.21 -2.66 11.97
C HIS A 3 -18.89 -1.91 11.96
N SER A 4 -17.81 -2.61 11.67
CA SER A 4 -16.52 -1.97 11.41
C SER A 4 -16.53 -1.20 10.08
N TYR A 5 -15.62 -0.23 9.96
CA TYR A 5 -15.38 0.50 8.71
C TYR A 5 -15.17 -0.45 7.52
N GLU A 6 -14.39 -1.51 7.69
CA GLU A 6 -14.10 -2.47 6.62
C GLU A 6 -15.30 -3.33 6.23
N GLU A 7 -16.22 -3.64 7.15
CA GLU A 7 -17.46 -4.36 6.82
C GLU A 7 -18.38 -3.51 5.95
N ILE A 8 -18.57 -2.24 6.34
CA ILE A 8 -19.37 -1.26 5.58
C ILE A 8 -18.73 -1.00 4.22
N ARG A 9 -17.41 -0.83 4.19
CA ARG A 9 -16.64 -0.62 2.97
C ARG A 9 -16.73 -1.80 2.02
N LYS A 10 -16.55 -3.03 2.52
CA LYS A 10 -16.67 -4.25 1.73
C LYS A 10 -18.07 -4.38 1.13
N ALA A 11 -19.12 -4.19 1.93
CA ALA A 11 -20.50 -4.19 1.44
C ALA A 11 -20.71 -3.14 0.33
N THR A 12 -20.16 -1.93 0.51
CA THR A 12 -20.21 -0.86 -0.49
C THR A 12 -19.53 -1.26 -1.80
N LEU A 13 -18.33 -1.82 -1.76
CA LEU A 13 -17.60 -2.27 -2.95
C LEU A 13 -18.29 -3.44 -3.66
N ASP A 14 -18.91 -4.36 -2.91
CA ASP A 14 -19.63 -5.49 -3.48
C ASP A 14 -20.89 -5.04 -4.25
N ILE A 15 -21.56 -3.99 -3.78
CA ILE A 15 -22.67 -3.36 -4.52
C ILE A 15 -22.13 -2.66 -5.78
N LEU A 16 -21.07 -1.86 -5.65
CA LEU A 16 -20.52 -1.09 -6.78
C LEU A 16 -19.90 -1.97 -7.88
N SER A 17 -19.39 -3.16 -7.52
CA SER A 17 -18.88 -4.17 -8.46
C SER A 17 -19.99 -5.05 -9.06
N GLY A 18 -21.20 -5.00 -8.51
CA GLY A 18 -22.32 -5.86 -8.90
C GLY A 18 -22.26 -7.29 -8.33
N ARG A 19 -21.37 -7.56 -7.37
CA ARG A 19 -21.31 -8.84 -6.63
C ARG A 19 -22.50 -9.01 -5.69
N GLU A 20 -22.99 -7.91 -5.13
CA GLU A 20 -24.26 -7.87 -4.39
C GLU A 20 -25.28 -7.00 -5.11
N ARG A 21 -26.56 -7.39 -5.02
CA ARG A 21 -27.68 -6.62 -5.60
C ARG A 21 -28.35 -5.81 -4.50
N SER A 22 -28.65 -4.55 -4.80
CA SER A 22 -29.48 -3.67 -3.98
C SER A 22 -30.84 -3.44 -4.63
N SER A 23 -31.86 -3.09 -3.83
CA SER A 23 -33.21 -2.80 -4.34
C SER A 23 -33.25 -1.57 -5.25
N PHE A 24 -32.32 -0.64 -5.05
CA PHE A 24 -32.18 0.58 -5.84
C PHE A 24 -30.87 0.58 -6.62
N THR A 25 -30.86 1.24 -7.78
CA THR A 25 -29.62 1.51 -8.52
C THR A 25 -28.67 2.36 -7.67
N PRO A 26 -27.41 1.93 -7.43
CA PRO A 26 -26.47 2.65 -6.58
C PRO A 26 -25.80 3.81 -7.34
N ASN A 27 -26.59 4.79 -7.79
CA ASN A 27 -26.11 6.00 -8.48
C ASN A 27 -26.45 7.30 -7.71
N GLN A 28 -26.98 7.15 -6.49
CA GLN A 28 -27.31 8.24 -5.57
C GLN A 28 -26.93 7.81 -4.14
N PHE A 29 -26.37 8.72 -3.35
CA PHE A 29 -25.86 8.44 -2.00
C PHE A 29 -26.85 7.67 -1.12
N VAL A 30 -28.12 8.11 -1.08
CA VAL A 30 -29.16 7.46 -0.26
C VAL A 30 -29.48 6.05 -0.74
N HIS A 31 -29.57 5.83 -2.05
CA HIS A 31 -29.80 4.49 -2.62
C HIS A 31 -28.65 3.54 -2.32
N LEU A 32 -27.41 4.02 -2.41
CA LEU A 32 -26.25 3.22 -2.03
C LEU A 32 -26.28 2.88 -0.54
N ARG A 33 -26.63 3.84 0.34
CA ARG A 33 -26.77 3.60 1.78
C ARG A 33 -27.82 2.54 2.10
N ILE A 34 -28.97 2.59 1.44
CA ILE A 34 -30.03 1.57 1.57
C ILE A 34 -29.50 0.21 1.12
N GLY A 35 -28.82 0.15 -0.02
CA GLY A 35 -28.19 -1.08 -0.50
C GLY A 35 -27.17 -1.65 0.49
N VAL A 36 -26.34 -0.81 1.12
CA VAL A 36 -25.39 -1.25 2.14
C VAL A 36 -26.13 -1.82 3.35
N ALA A 37 -27.22 -1.17 3.80
CA ALA A 37 -28.06 -1.70 4.87
C ALA A 37 -28.63 -3.08 4.51
N GLU A 38 -29.17 -3.24 3.30
CA GLU A 38 -29.70 -4.53 2.81
C GLU A 38 -28.65 -5.65 2.85
N VAL A 39 -27.44 -5.36 2.37
CA VAL A 39 -26.34 -6.32 2.34
C VAL A 39 -25.88 -6.70 3.75
N LEU A 40 -25.75 -5.74 4.66
CA LEU A 40 -25.34 -6.02 6.04
C LEU A 40 -26.40 -6.82 6.79
N HIS A 41 -27.68 -6.45 6.70
CA HIS A 41 -28.78 -7.21 7.32
C HIS A 41 -28.81 -8.67 6.83
N LYS A 42 -28.59 -8.87 5.53
CA LYS A 42 -28.48 -10.21 4.92
C LYS A 42 -27.28 -10.99 5.48
N ARG A 43 -26.12 -10.35 5.65
CA ARG A 43 -24.91 -10.97 6.23
C ARG A 43 -25.07 -11.33 7.69
N ASP A 44 -25.80 -10.52 8.44
CA ASP A 44 -26.14 -10.76 9.85
C ASP A 44 -27.19 -11.86 10.04
N GLY A 45 -27.74 -12.41 8.95
CA GLY A 45 -28.82 -13.41 9.00
C GLY A 45 -30.17 -12.83 9.41
N THR A 46 -30.35 -11.52 9.31
CA THR A 46 -31.61 -10.84 9.63
C THR A 46 -32.56 -10.95 8.45
N THR A 47 -33.66 -11.68 8.61
CA THR A 47 -34.70 -11.79 7.58
C THR A 47 -35.55 -10.52 7.54
N THR A 48 -35.54 -9.81 6.41
CA THR A 48 -36.49 -8.75 6.13
C THR A 48 -37.88 -9.35 5.88
N HIS A 49 -38.86 -8.97 6.69
CA HIS A 49 -40.23 -9.46 6.55
C HIS A 49 -40.97 -8.72 5.41
N PRO A 50 -41.86 -9.39 4.67
CA PRO A 50 -42.67 -8.73 3.65
C PRO A 50 -43.52 -7.61 4.29
N GLY A 51 -43.25 -6.35 3.91
CA GLY A 51 -43.96 -5.17 4.43
C GLY A 51 -43.18 -4.32 5.44
N GLN A 52 -41.94 -4.67 5.78
CA GLN A 52 -41.07 -3.78 6.58
C GLN A 52 -40.62 -2.56 5.79
N ARG A 53 -40.43 -1.44 6.51
CA ARG A 53 -39.74 -0.25 6.01
C ARG A 53 -38.34 -0.65 5.53
N GLU A 54 -37.82 0.10 4.55
CA GLU A 54 -36.47 -0.10 4.00
C GLU A 54 -35.43 -0.31 5.12
N PRO A 55 -34.49 -1.27 4.97
CA PRO A 55 -33.45 -1.49 5.97
C PRO A 55 -32.67 -0.21 6.26
N GLN A 56 -32.40 0.06 7.54
CA GLN A 56 -31.66 1.25 7.96
C GLN A 56 -30.41 0.85 8.73
N LEU A 57 -29.32 1.52 8.40
CA LEU A 57 -28.10 1.49 9.22
C LEU A 57 -28.35 2.15 10.58
N THR A 58 -27.63 1.70 11.61
CA THR A 58 -27.57 2.42 12.90
C THR A 58 -26.96 3.81 12.70
N GLN A 59 -27.10 4.72 13.67
CA GLN A 59 -26.51 6.06 13.52
C GLN A 59 -24.99 6.01 13.30
N ASN A 60 -24.28 5.15 14.04
CA ASN A 60 -22.84 4.96 13.91
C ASN A 60 -22.47 4.41 12.53
N ASP A 61 -23.20 3.42 12.03
CA ASP A 61 -22.98 2.85 10.70
C ASP A 61 -23.28 3.85 9.58
N GLN A 62 -24.22 4.79 9.78
CA GLN A 62 -24.48 5.87 8.82
C GLN A 62 -23.31 6.84 8.73
N ASP A 63 -22.71 7.21 9.86
CA ASP A 63 -21.55 8.10 9.91
C ASP A 63 -20.33 7.42 9.25
N LEU A 64 -20.07 6.15 9.57
CA LEU A 64 -19.02 5.36 8.92
C LEU A 64 -19.26 5.16 7.42
N PHE A 65 -20.51 4.91 7.01
CA PHE A 65 -20.85 4.85 5.58
C PHE A 65 -20.54 6.16 4.86
N GLN A 66 -20.83 7.31 5.49
CA GLN A 66 -20.49 8.60 4.92
C GLN A 66 -18.97 8.77 4.76
N GLU A 67 -18.17 8.34 5.74
CA GLU A 67 -16.71 8.35 5.63
C GLU A 67 -16.21 7.45 4.50
N VAL A 68 -16.73 6.22 4.41
CA VAL A 68 -16.43 5.27 3.31
C VAL A 68 -16.75 5.89 1.95
N PHE A 69 -17.91 6.53 1.80
CA PHE A 69 -18.28 7.19 0.54
C PHE A 69 -17.25 8.24 0.12
N TRP A 70 -16.84 9.10 1.06
CA TRP A 70 -15.85 10.14 0.78
C TRP A 70 -14.44 9.57 0.56
N ASP A 71 -14.10 8.46 1.19
CA ASP A 71 -12.85 7.75 0.95
C ASP A 71 -12.80 7.14 -0.46
N LEU A 72 -13.87 6.50 -0.90
CA LEU A 72 -13.99 6.00 -2.28
C LEU A 72 -13.92 7.12 -3.32
N PHE A 73 -14.44 8.31 -3.00
CA PHE A 73 -14.28 9.50 -3.83
C PHE A 73 -12.82 9.97 -3.88
N ARG A 74 -12.14 10.08 -2.73
CA ARG A 74 -10.71 10.44 -2.64
C ARG A 74 -9.81 9.44 -3.37
N GLN A 75 -10.16 8.16 -3.35
CA GLN A 75 -9.47 7.08 -4.07
C GLN A 75 -9.81 7.03 -5.56
N ASN A 76 -10.66 7.94 -6.04
CA ASN A 76 -11.17 8.00 -7.42
C ASN A 76 -11.89 6.70 -7.86
N ILE A 77 -12.39 5.88 -6.93
CA ILE A 77 -13.23 4.72 -7.25
C ILE A 77 -14.60 5.20 -7.73
N ILE A 78 -15.15 6.20 -7.04
CA ILE A 78 -16.36 6.92 -7.45
C ILE A 78 -16.05 8.37 -7.78
N THR A 79 -16.94 9.01 -8.52
CA THR A 79 -16.89 10.43 -8.84
C THR A 79 -18.32 10.98 -8.83
N LEU A 80 -18.48 12.26 -8.52
CA LEU A 80 -19.80 12.88 -8.40
C LEU A 80 -20.46 13.09 -9.77
N GLY A 81 -21.77 12.96 -9.75
CA GLY A 81 -22.68 13.11 -10.88
C GLY A 81 -22.77 11.93 -11.84
N THR A 82 -23.76 11.98 -12.74
CA THR A 82 -23.98 11.03 -13.82
C THR A 82 -23.60 11.61 -15.19
N SER A 83 -23.29 10.76 -16.16
CA SER A 83 -23.04 11.20 -17.54
C SER A 83 -24.31 11.77 -18.18
N GLY A 84 -24.21 12.91 -18.88
CA GLY A 84 -25.30 13.44 -19.71
C GLY A 84 -26.26 14.45 -19.04
N ASP A 85 -25.87 15.05 -17.90
CA ASP A 85 -26.40 16.25 -17.22
C ASP A 85 -27.94 16.44 -17.17
N PRO A 86 -28.56 15.93 -16.09
CA PRO A 86 -29.17 16.83 -15.08
C PRO A 86 -28.68 16.61 -13.64
N ASN A 87 -27.86 15.58 -13.42
CA ASN A 87 -27.45 15.10 -12.09
C ASN A 87 -25.92 15.22 -11.95
N ALA A 88 -25.35 16.41 -12.18
CA ALA A 88 -23.89 16.60 -12.20
C ALA A 88 -23.22 16.72 -10.83
N ALA A 89 -23.99 16.75 -9.73
CA ALA A 89 -23.49 17.02 -8.38
C ALA A 89 -23.90 15.94 -7.37
N TYR A 90 -23.44 16.08 -6.13
CA TYR A 90 -23.98 15.33 -4.99
C TYR A 90 -25.51 15.59 -4.86
N PRO A 91 -26.34 14.59 -4.49
CA PRO A 91 -26.00 13.24 -4.03
C PRO A 91 -25.76 12.20 -5.12
N TRP A 92 -25.77 12.59 -6.40
CA TRP A 92 -25.54 11.65 -7.49
C TRP A 92 -24.06 11.35 -7.66
N PHE A 93 -23.77 10.12 -8.07
CA PHE A 93 -22.40 9.68 -8.32
C PHE A 93 -22.40 8.55 -9.35
N ARG A 94 -21.21 8.21 -9.82
CA ARG A 94 -20.96 7.03 -10.65
C ARG A 94 -19.62 6.41 -10.28
N VAL A 95 -19.47 5.13 -10.56
CA VAL A 95 -18.16 4.50 -10.57
C VAL A 95 -17.32 5.15 -11.69
N SER A 96 -16.14 5.64 -11.34
CA SER A 96 -15.24 6.29 -12.29
C SER A 96 -14.68 5.28 -13.30
N SER A 97 -14.08 5.75 -14.40
CA SER A 97 -13.37 4.85 -15.32
C SER A 97 -12.24 4.08 -14.65
N PHE A 98 -11.62 4.68 -13.61
CA PHE A 98 -10.62 4.01 -12.78
C PHE A 98 -11.27 2.96 -11.87
N GLY A 99 -12.33 3.33 -11.15
CA GLY A 99 -13.06 2.43 -10.26
C GLY A 99 -13.60 1.20 -10.98
N LYS A 100 -14.09 1.34 -12.21
CA LYS A 100 -14.55 0.20 -13.03
C LYS A 100 -13.45 -0.82 -13.28
N LYS A 101 -12.21 -0.36 -13.52
CA LYS A 101 -11.05 -1.25 -13.69
C LYS A 101 -10.66 -1.88 -12.35
N ALA A 102 -10.64 -1.08 -11.28
CA ALA A 102 -10.28 -1.53 -9.94
C ALA A 102 -11.26 -2.57 -9.39
N LEU A 103 -12.56 -2.47 -9.70
CA LEU A 103 -13.59 -3.39 -9.23
C LEU A 103 -13.70 -4.68 -10.07
N ALA A 104 -13.19 -4.68 -11.30
CA ALA A 104 -13.25 -5.82 -12.22
C ALA A 104 -12.15 -6.87 -11.97
N ASN A 105 -11.00 -6.44 -11.43
CA ASN A 105 -9.95 -7.33 -10.98
C ASN A 105 -10.20 -7.56 -9.49
N ASP A 106 -10.61 -8.76 -9.08
CA ASP A 106 -10.86 -9.16 -7.67
C ASP A 106 -9.63 -9.01 -6.74
N ASP A 107 -8.55 -8.38 -7.20
CA ASP A 107 -7.41 -7.93 -6.40
C ASP A 107 -7.81 -6.73 -5.52
N VAL A 108 -8.63 -7.02 -4.52
CA VAL A 108 -8.78 -6.20 -3.31
C VAL A 108 -7.63 -6.52 -2.35
N TYR A 109 -6.41 -6.53 -2.87
CA TYR A 109 -5.31 -6.01 -2.08
C TYR A 109 -5.22 -4.56 -2.51
N PHE A 110 -5.83 -3.69 -1.74
CA PHE A 110 -5.49 -2.29 -1.75
C PHE A 110 -5.22 -2.02 -0.28
N PHE A 111 -4.05 -1.47 0.02
CA PHE A 111 -3.91 -0.77 1.27
C PHE A 111 -4.82 0.47 1.17
N HIS A 112 -5.98 0.41 1.82
CA HIS A 112 -6.98 1.47 1.79
C HIS A 112 -6.80 2.46 2.95
N ASP A 113 -6.09 2.05 3.99
CA ASP A 113 -5.71 2.90 5.10
C ASP A 113 -4.22 2.73 5.46
N LEU A 114 -3.66 3.79 6.05
CA LEU A 114 -2.28 3.76 6.55
C LEU A 114 -2.12 2.78 7.71
N THR A 115 -3.20 2.52 8.46
CA THR A 115 -3.21 1.66 9.64
C THR A 115 -2.91 0.20 9.29
N SER A 116 -3.57 -0.36 8.27
CA SER A 116 -3.35 -1.75 7.86
C SER A 116 -1.97 -1.92 7.23
N TYR A 117 -1.51 -0.92 6.47
CA TYR A 117 -0.16 -0.93 5.90
C TYR A 117 0.92 -0.89 6.99
N GLU A 118 0.79 0.01 7.96
CA GLU A 118 1.69 0.08 9.13
C GLU A 118 1.68 -1.22 9.93
N LYS A 119 0.49 -1.79 10.18
CA LYS A 119 0.35 -3.06 10.90
C LYS A 119 1.12 -4.18 10.23
N ILE A 120 0.94 -4.38 8.92
CA ILE A 120 1.64 -5.43 8.17
C ILE A 120 3.16 -5.21 8.18
N ILE A 121 3.62 -3.97 8.08
CA ILE A 121 5.05 -3.64 8.18
C ILE A 121 5.58 -4.05 9.56
N ARG A 122 4.92 -3.64 10.65
CA ARG A 122 5.38 -3.95 12.02
C ARG A 122 5.28 -5.44 12.36
N GLU A 123 4.31 -6.16 11.80
CA GLU A 123 4.22 -7.62 11.93
C GLU A 123 5.41 -8.33 11.24
N ASN A 124 5.89 -7.79 10.11
CA ASN A 124 7.02 -8.36 9.38
C ASN A 124 8.39 -7.88 9.88
N ILE A 125 8.44 -6.66 10.42
CA ILE A 125 9.65 -5.95 10.86
C ILE A 125 9.35 -5.26 12.20
N PRO A 126 9.32 -6.00 13.33
CA PRO A 126 8.94 -5.44 14.63
C PRO A 126 9.83 -4.28 15.08
N ASP A 127 11.12 -4.35 14.76
CA ASP A 127 12.14 -3.35 15.11
C ASP A 127 12.37 -2.31 14.02
N ILE A 128 11.38 -2.07 13.15
CA ILE A 128 11.51 -1.06 12.09
C ILE A 128 11.79 0.33 12.68
N ASP A 129 12.76 1.04 12.11
CA ASP A 129 13.05 2.41 12.47
C ASP A 129 11.87 3.34 12.10
N GLU A 130 11.57 4.29 12.99
CA GLU A 130 10.41 5.17 12.85
C GLU A 130 10.53 6.17 11.68
N ILE A 131 11.75 6.58 11.28
CA ILE A 131 11.96 7.40 10.08
C ILE A 131 11.72 6.57 8.82
N THR A 132 12.19 5.32 8.80
CA THR A 132 11.88 4.39 7.70
C THR A 132 10.37 4.22 7.56
N LEU A 133 9.68 3.92 8.66
CA LEU A 133 8.23 3.73 8.68
C LEU A 133 7.48 5.01 8.27
N PHE A 134 7.93 6.18 8.72
CA PHE A 134 7.37 7.46 8.34
C PHE A 134 7.37 7.65 6.81
N TYR A 135 8.51 7.43 6.15
CA TYR A 135 8.59 7.53 4.69
C TYR A 135 7.75 6.47 3.96
N LEU A 136 7.59 5.27 4.53
CA LEU A 136 6.68 4.27 3.96
C LEU A 136 5.22 4.71 4.03
N LYS A 137 4.81 5.33 5.14
CA LYS A 137 3.46 5.88 5.29
C LYS A 137 3.24 7.03 4.31
N GLU A 138 4.20 7.92 4.14
CA GLU A 138 4.15 8.98 3.12
C GLU A 138 4.06 8.41 1.69
N ALA A 139 4.82 7.34 1.40
CA ALA A 139 4.75 6.67 0.11
C ALA A 139 3.35 6.09 -0.17
N MET A 140 2.75 5.46 0.83
CA MET A 140 1.42 4.89 0.76
C MET A 140 0.36 5.99 0.60
N GLN A 141 0.44 7.06 1.40
CA GLN A 141 -0.47 8.19 1.31
C GLN A 141 -0.43 8.86 -0.06
N ALA A 142 0.77 9.09 -0.60
CA ALA A 142 0.97 9.62 -1.94
C ALA A 142 0.35 8.72 -3.01
N PHE A 143 0.45 7.40 -2.86
CA PHE A 143 -0.18 6.45 -3.77
C PHE A 143 -1.72 6.51 -3.71
N ILE A 144 -2.30 6.56 -2.51
CA ILE A 144 -3.76 6.65 -2.30
C ILE A 144 -4.34 7.83 -3.09
N VAL A 145 -3.70 9.01 -2.98
CA VAL A 145 -4.14 10.25 -3.65
C VAL A 145 -3.67 10.37 -5.11
N GLY A 146 -3.00 9.36 -5.66
CA GLY A 146 -2.60 9.31 -7.07
C GLY A 146 -1.28 10.01 -7.41
N CYS A 147 -0.53 10.50 -6.42
CA CYS A 147 0.80 11.09 -6.55
C CYS A 147 1.89 10.01 -6.68
N ARG A 148 1.87 9.26 -7.80
CA ARG A 148 2.75 8.10 -8.05
C ARG A 148 4.24 8.43 -8.02
N LEU A 149 4.63 9.57 -8.59
CA LEU A 149 6.04 10.01 -8.54
C LEU A 149 6.48 10.25 -7.10
N SER A 150 5.66 10.94 -6.31
CA SER A 150 5.94 11.16 -4.88
C SER A 150 6.01 9.85 -4.11
N SER A 151 5.11 8.91 -4.38
CA SER A 151 5.13 7.57 -3.77
C SER A 151 6.44 6.83 -4.06
N ALA A 152 6.87 6.80 -5.32
CA ALA A 152 8.13 6.19 -5.72
C ALA A 152 9.35 6.86 -5.08
N VAL A 153 9.35 8.20 -4.98
CA VAL A 153 10.41 8.96 -4.30
C VAL A 153 10.46 8.59 -2.81
N MET A 154 9.32 8.54 -2.12
CA MET A 154 9.27 8.22 -0.69
C MET A 154 9.71 6.78 -0.40
N LEU A 155 9.32 5.80 -1.23
CA LEU A 155 9.88 4.44 -1.18
C LEU A 155 11.40 4.46 -1.31
N GLY A 156 11.90 5.28 -2.23
CA GLY A 156 13.33 5.43 -2.45
C GLY A 156 14.09 6.01 -1.27
N VAL A 157 13.51 7.00 -0.60
CA VAL A 157 14.07 7.61 0.62
C VAL A 157 14.06 6.59 1.77
N ALA A 158 12.95 5.86 1.98
CA ALA A 158 12.88 4.81 3.00
C ALA A 158 13.94 3.72 2.80
N LEU A 159 14.15 3.30 1.55
CA LEU A 159 15.16 2.32 1.18
C LEU A 159 16.58 2.82 1.43
N GLU A 160 16.89 4.04 0.97
CA GLU A 160 18.19 4.68 1.15
C GLU A 160 18.54 4.80 2.63
N TYR A 161 17.60 5.30 3.42
CA TYR A 161 17.76 5.44 4.86
C TYR A 161 17.98 4.09 5.57
N SER A 162 17.20 3.06 5.22
CA SER A 162 17.39 1.71 5.77
C SER A 162 18.77 1.12 5.41
N LEU A 163 19.24 1.35 4.18
CA LEU A 163 20.56 0.87 3.76
C LEU A 163 21.69 1.60 4.47
N ASP A 164 21.56 2.91 4.69
CA ASP A 164 22.56 3.68 5.43
C ASP A 164 22.70 3.17 6.88
N ILE A 165 21.59 2.87 7.57
CA ILE A 165 21.64 2.24 8.90
C ILE A 165 22.36 0.88 8.84
N LEU A 166 22.08 0.04 7.83
CA LEU A 166 22.75 -1.24 7.68
C LEU A 166 24.27 -1.05 7.51
N TYR A 167 24.68 -0.08 6.70
CA TYR A 167 26.09 0.21 6.50
C TYR A 167 26.76 0.73 7.78
N GLU A 168 26.06 1.55 8.58
CA GLU A 168 26.56 2.00 9.88
C GLU A 168 26.77 0.83 10.84
N VAL A 169 25.79 -0.07 10.95
CA VAL A 169 25.90 -1.29 11.78
C VAL A 169 27.12 -2.12 11.37
N ILE A 170 27.28 -2.39 10.07
CA ILE A 170 28.41 -3.16 9.54
C ILE A 170 29.75 -2.47 9.84
N ASN A 171 29.81 -1.14 9.70
CA ASN A 171 31.02 -0.36 9.92
C ASN A 171 31.44 -0.31 11.40
N GLN A 172 30.49 -0.45 12.32
CA GLN A 172 30.74 -0.54 13.76
C GLN A 172 31.15 -1.96 14.19
N ASN A 173 30.87 -2.97 13.37
CA ASN A 173 31.26 -4.35 13.65
C ASN A 173 32.77 -4.58 13.39
N GLY A 174 33.52 -4.85 14.45
CA GLY A 174 34.98 -5.04 14.37
C GLY A 174 35.43 -6.19 13.46
N ALA A 175 34.60 -7.20 13.23
CA ALA A 175 34.93 -8.34 12.36
C ALA A 175 34.69 -8.05 10.87
N TYR A 176 33.71 -7.20 10.54
CA TYR A 176 33.27 -6.98 9.14
C TYR A 176 33.60 -5.59 8.59
N SER A 177 33.85 -4.59 9.44
CA SER A 177 34.08 -3.20 9.05
C SER A 177 35.16 -3.04 7.95
N ALA A 178 36.31 -3.71 8.12
CA ALA A 178 37.40 -3.66 7.13
C ALA A 178 37.00 -4.21 5.74
N HIS A 179 36.16 -5.25 5.70
CA HIS A 179 35.70 -5.88 4.46
C HIS A 179 34.75 -4.97 3.66
N PHE A 180 33.87 -4.27 4.38
CA PHE A 180 32.84 -3.40 3.80
C PHE A 180 33.24 -1.93 3.68
N GLN A 181 34.40 -1.51 4.21
CA GLN A 181 34.85 -0.11 4.19
C GLN A 181 34.81 0.56 2.80
N SER A 182 34.99 -0.21 1.73
CA SER A 182 34.92 0.30 0.35
C SER A 182 33.51 0.74 -0.08
N VAL A 183 32.44 0.21 0.55
CA VAL A 183 31.05 0.56 0.26
C VAL A 183 30.78 2.03 0.55
N SER A 184 31.25 2.53 1.70
CA SER A 184 31.05 3.92 2.12
C SER A 184 31.75 4.95 1.22
N LYS A 185 32.68 4.52 0.37
CA LYS A 185 33.41 5.39 -0.56
C LYS A 185 32.65 5.64 -1.87
N GLU A 186 31.60 4.87 -2.15
CA GLU A 186 30.83 5.02 -3.38
C GLU A 186 29.91 6.26 -3.31
N PRO A 187 29.84 7.08 -4.37
CA PRO A 187 29.19 8.38 -4.32
C PRO A 187 27.66 8.34 -4.44
N THR A 188 27.11 7.28 -5.05
CA THR A 188 25.67 7.18 -5.33
C THR A 188 25.09 5.94 -4.68
N LEU A 189 23.81 6.00 -4.26
CA LEU A 189 23.08 4.87 -3.67
C LEU A 189 23.21 3.59 -4.50
N PHE A 190 23.04 3.71 -5.82
CA PHE A 190 23.13 2.57 -6.74
C PHE A 190 24.53 1.92 -6.72
N ARG A 191 25.59 2.74 -6.73
CA ARG A 191 26.98 2.23 -6.67
C ARG A 191 27.30 1.65 -5.31
N LYS A 192 26.90 2.33 -4.22
CA LYS A 192 27.01 1.82 -2.84
C LYS A 192 26.36 0.46 -2.72
N PHE A 193 25.12 0.32 -3.16
CA PHE A 193 24.38 -0.93 -3.04
C PHE A 193 24.98 -2.06 -3.88
N ASN A 194 25.40 -1.80 -5.12
CA ASN A 194 26.09 -2.82 -5.92
C ASN A 194 27.42 -3.24 -5.30
N LYS A 195 28.16 -2.29 -4.73
CA LYS A 195 29.41 -2.60 -4.02
C LYS A 195 29.15 -3.43 -2.76
N PHE A 196 28.10 -3.09 -2.02
CA PHE A 196 27.64 -3.86 -0.88
C PHE A 196 27.26 -5.28 -1.29
N LYS A 197 26.42 -5.44 -2.32
CA LYS A 197 26.02 -6.75 -2.86
C LYS A 197 27.23 -7.59 -3.27
N GLN A 198 28.22 -6.98 -3.93
CA GLN A 198 29.49 -7.65 -4.27
C GLN A 198 30.19 -8.16 -3.00
N LYS A 199 30.36 -7.30 -1.99
CA LYS A 199 31.05 -7.65 -0.74
C LYS A 199 30.30 -8.67 0.11
N LEU A 200 28.97 -8.60 0.12
CA LEU A 200 28.11 -9.58 0.76
C LEU A 200 28.25 -10.95 0.09
N ASN A 201 28.31 -11.00 -1.24
CA ASN A 201 28.51 -12.24 -1.99
C ASN A 201 29.84 -12.95 -1.69
N GLU A 202 30.93 -12.18 -1.47
CA GLU A 202 32.23 -12.73 -1.05
C GLU A 202 32.16 -13.46 0.31
N LYS A 203 31.20 -13.09 1.16
CA LYS A 203 31.01 -13.61 2.52
C LYS A 203 29.71 -14.39 2.69
N LYS A 204 28.99 -14.67 1.60
CA LYS A 204 27.65 -15.25 1.63
C LYS A 204 27.60 -16.62 2.30
N SER A 205 28.66 -17.42 2.20
CA SER A 205 28.75 -18.74 2.84
C SER A 205 28.78 -18.68 4.37
N GLU A 206 29.17 -17.53 4.95
CA GLU A 206 29.19 -17.32 6.40
C GLU A 206 27.79 -17.01 6.96
N LEU A 207 26.85 -16.60 6.09
CA LEU A 207 25.49 -16.29 6.50
C LEU A 207 24.70 -17.56 6.88
N PRO A 208 23.88 -17.50 7.95
CA PRO A 208 22.87 -18.51 8.27
C PRO A 208 22.02 -18.89 7.05
N LYS A 209 21.52 -20.13 7.01
CA LYS A 209 20.76 -20.64 5.88
C LYS A 209 19.50 -19.79 5.62
N GLU A 210 18.86 -19.37 6.70
CA GLU A 210 17.64 -18.56 6.74
C GLU A 210 17.87 -17.17 6.12
N LEU A 211 19.07 -16.60 6.29
CA LEU A 211 19.42 -15.31 5.68
C LEU A 211 19.79 -15.43 4.21
N ARG A 212 20.32 -16.58 3.78
CA ARG A 212 20.67 -16.85 2.38
C ARG A 212 19.43 -17.10 1.52
N GLU A 213 18.37 -17.62 2.12
CA GLU A 213 17.09 -17.86 1.45
C GLU A 213 16.52 -16.53 0.92
N ASP A 214 16.16 -16.55 -0.36
CA ASP A 214 15.67 -15.41 -1.15
C ASP A 214 16.54 -14.14 -1.13
N LEU A 215 17.79 -14.23 -0.66
CA LEU A 215 18.67 -13.07 -0.52
C LEU A 215 18.91 -12.39 -1.87
N ASP A 216 19.29 -13.14 -2.90
CA ASP A 216 19.57 -12.56 -4.23
C ASP A 216 18.32 -11.93 -4.83
N ILE A 217 17.16 -12.57 -4.66
CA ILE A 217 15.86 -12.11 -5.16
C ILE A 217 15.52 -10.75 -4.51
N ASN A 218 15.63 -10.65 -3.18
CA ASN A 218 15.39 -9.40 -2.45
C ASN A 218 16.39 -8.31 -2.84
N LEU A 219 17.67 -8.65 -3.01
CA LEU A 219 18.68 -7.67 -3.44
C LEU A 219 18.42 -7.19 -4.87
N ASP A 220 17.99 -8.05 -5.79
CA ASP A 220 17.64 -7.66 -7.16
C ASP A 220 16.37 -6.80 -7.24
N MET A 221 15.41 -7.06 -6.34
CA MET A 221 14.25 -6.18 -6.17
C MET A 221 14.67 -4.79 -5.67
N ILE A 222 15.62 -4.69 -4.74
CA ILE A 222 16.20 -3.42 -4.30
C ILE A 222 16.85 -2.66 -5.47
N VAL A 223 17.64 -3.33 -6.31
CA VAL A 223 18.22 -2.73 -7.53
C VAL A 223 17.11 -2.15 -8.43
N SER A 224 16.03 -2.91 -8.62
CA SER A 224 14.90 -2.53 -9.46
C SER A 224 14.17 -1.31 -8.90
N LEU A 225 13.96 -1.27 -7.58
CA LEU A 225 13.39 -0.11 -6.90
C LEU A 225 14.26 1.13 -7.11
N ILE A 226 15.57 1.07 -6.84
CA ILE A 226 16.50 2.21 -6.99
C ILE A 226 16.43 2.80 -8.40
N ARG A 227 16.40 1.94 -9.43
CA ARG A 227 16.34 2.36 -10.83
C ARG A 227 15.03 3.03 -11.23
N ASN A 228 13.92 2.74 -10.54
CA ASN A 228 12.61 3.30 -10.88
C ASN A 228 12.53 4.81 -10.61
N TYR A 229 13.28 5.33 -9.64
CA TYR A 229 13.22 6.75 -9.25
C TYR A 229 14.55 7.51 -9.42
N ARG A 230 15.69 6.82 -9.62
CA ARG A 230 16.99 7.45 -9.93
C ARG A 230 17.60 6.89 -11.21
N ASN A 231 18.26 7.74 -11.98
CA ASN A 231 19.14 7.30 -13.07
C ASN A 231 20.48 6.80 -12.51
N GLU A 232 21.36 6.29 -13.37
CA GLU A 232 22.66 5.72 -12.96
C GLU A 232 23.60 6.75 -12.29
N SER A 233 23.40 8.04 -12.58
CA SER A 233 24.13 9.15 -11.94
C SER A 233 23.52 9.58 -10.61
N GLY A 234 22.39 8.99 -10.20
CA GLY A 234 21.68 9.28 -8.96
C GLY A 234 20.66 10.43 -9.04
N HIS A 235 20.48 11.06 -10.22
CA HIS A 235 19.47 12.10 -10.40
C HIS A 235 18.07 11.50 -10.54
N PRO A 236 17.01 12.20 -10.09
CA PRO A 236 15.64 11.79 -10.33
C PRO A 236 15.37 11.62 -11.83
N THR A 237 14.78 10.50 -12.24
CA THR A 237 14.43 10.25 -13.66
C THR A 237 13.22 11.05 -14.10
N GLY A 238 12.35 11.44 -13.17
CA GLY A 238 11.01 11.95 -13.46
C GLY A 238 10.09 10.90 -14.10
N ALA A 239 10.54 9.64 -14.18
CA ALA A 239 9.77 8.56 -14.78
C ALA A 239 8.54 8.26 -13.92
N VAL A 240 7.36 8.47 -14.50
CA VAL A 240 6.10 8.13 -13.82
C VAL A 240 5.77 6.68 -14.13
N ILE A 241 5.97 5.82 -13.14
CA ILE A 241 5.56 4.42 -13.20
C ILE A 241 4.03 4.29 -13.26
N SER A 242 3.52 3.20 -13.82
CA SER A 242 2.08 2.90 -13.79
C SER A 242 1.59 2.76 -12.36
N ARG A 243 0.27 2.87 -12.15
CA ARG A 243 -0.29 2.70 -10.81
C ARG A 243 -0.04 1.27 -10.31
N GLU A 244 -0.21 0.30 -11.19
CA GLU A 244 0.01 -1.12 -10.93
C GLU A 244 1.47 -1.37 -10.53
N GLN A 245 2.42 -0.77 -11.24
CA GLN A 245 3.83 -0.88 -10.88
C GLN A 245 4.14 -0.19 -9.54
N CYS A 246 3.56 0.98 -9.28
CA CYS A 246 3.73 1.68 -8.00
C CYS A 246 3.18 0.84 -6.83
N TYR A 247 2.05 0.18 -7.07
CA TYR A 247 1.42 -0.69 -6.11
C TYR A 247 2.27 -1.94 -5.82
N VAL A 248 2.77 -2.60 -6.86
CA VAL A 248 3.72 -3.71 -6.73
C VAL A 248 4.96 -3.28 -5.96
N ASN A 249 5.50 -2.08 -6.23
CA ASN A 249 6.67 -1.57 -5.52
C ASN A 249 6.39 -1.36 -4.01
N LEU A 250 5.20 -0.88 -3.62
CA LEU A 250 4.80 -0.76 -2.21
C LEU A 250 4.77 -2.14 -1.52
N GLN A 251 4.24 -3.16 -2.20
CA GLN A 251 4.20 -4.53 -1.67
C GLN A 251 5.59 -5.16 -1.56
N LEU A 252 6.39 -5.06 -2.62
CA LEU A 252 7.74 -5.65 -2.68
C LEU A 252 8.73 -4.98 -1.73
N PHE A 253 8.47 -3.73 -1.32
CA PHE A 253 9.30 -3.06 -0.34
C PHE A 253 9.36 -3.83 0.99
N ILE A 254 8.23 -4.38 1.46
CA ILE A 254 8.14 -5.04 2.77
C ILE A 254 9.14 -6.19 2.91
N PRO A 255 9.16 -7.22 2.04
CA PRO A 255 10.15 -8.30 2.14
C PRO A 255 11.59 -7.82 1.91
N CYS A 256 11.81 -6.82 1.05
CA CYS A 256 13.14 -6.24 0.83
C CYS A 256 13.68 -5.58 2.11
N CYS A 257 12.84 -4.75 2.74
CA CYS A 257 13.16 -4.06 3.99
C CYS A 257 13.37 -5.09 5.11
N LYS A 258 12.51 -6.10 5.22
CA LYS A 258 12.69 -7.19 6.18
C LYS A 258 14.08 -7.83 6.04
N LYS A 259 14.51 -8.14 4.81
CA LYS A 259 15.85 -8.70 4.57
C LYS A 259 16.98 -7.74 4.98
N ILE A 260 16.81 -6.44 4.78
CA ILE A 260 17.76 -5.42 5.27
C ILE A 260 17.88 -5.46 6.79
N TYR A 261 16.76 -5.52 7.52
CA TYR A 261 16.75 -5.57 8.99
C TYR A 261 17.28 -6.90 9.55
N GLU A 262 17.00 -8.01 8.87
CA GLU A 262 17.61 -9.31 9.18
C GLU A 262 19.14 -9.27 9.05
N LEU A 263 19.67 -8.60 8.02
CA LEU A 263 21.11 -8.38 7.86
C LEU A 263 21.66 -7.45 8.95
N MET A 264 20.92 -6.39 9.33
CA MET A 264 21.32 -5.53 10.45
C MET A 264 21.45 -6.35 11.74
N ALA A 265 20.48 -7.22 12.04
CA ALA A 265 20.51 -8.04 13.23
C ALA A 265 21.71 -9.02 13.24
N TYR A 266 22.11 -9.54 12.07
CA TYR A 266 23.29 -10.39 11.95
C TYR A 266 24.62 -9.64 12.14
N TYR A 267 24.70 -8.40 11.67
CA TYR A 267 25.93 -7.59 11.72
C TYR A 267 26.05 -6.70 12.96
N ARG A 268 25.01 -6.58 13.79
CA ARG A 268 25.11 -5.95 15.12
C ARG A 268 26.07 -6.74 16.02
#